data_AF-A0A1S3HBA8-F1
#
_entry.id   AF-A0A1S3HBA8-F1
#
_cell.length_a   1.000
_cell.length_b   1.000
_cell.length_c   1.000
_cell.angle_alpha   90.00
_cell.angle_beta   90.00
_cell.angle_gamma   90.00
#
_symmetry.space_group_name_H-M   'P 1'
#
loop_
_entity.id
_entity.type
_entity.pdbx_description
1 polymer ?
#
loop_
_entity_poly.entity_id
_entity_poly.type
_entity_poly.pdbx_seq_one_letter_code
_entity_poly.pdbx_strand_id
1 'polypeptide(L)'
;MVRLKNRYYLCEIIPTGEKKQGTHLVGGFTERLVFKAVQKEVQDLHGDYGQGVLMGSFSVSYLNPDTNMVMIRAGRDYHRLVGSALPLVKKIGHQEAFLRTIHLGGTIRSCQKFLIKHNKQFVKSATEGVDVADPEVKEQGNG
;
A
#
# COMPACT_ATOMS: atom_id res chain seq x y z
N MET A 1 -2.25 27.96 16.27
CA MET A 1 -1.60 26.64 16.43
C MET A 1 -1.42 26.01 15.06
N VAL A 2 -0.19 25.74 14.62
CA VAL A 2 0.11 25.18 13.28
C VAL A 2 0.30 23.67 13.40
N ARG A 3 -0.35 22.90 12.51
CA ARG A 3 -0.29 21.42 12.47
C ARG A 3 0.45 20.98 11.20
N LEU A 4 1.37 20.04 11.34
CA LEU A 4 1.94 19.31 10.20
C LEU A 4 0.86 18.44 9.53
N LYS A 5 0.68 18.64 8.21
CA LYS A 5 -0.29 17.90 7.39
C LYS A 5 0.42 16.81 6.61
N ASN A 6 -0.19 15.63 6.53
CA ASN A 6 0.34 14.48 5.80
C ASN A 6 -0.60 14.06 4.67
N ARG A 7 -0.04 13.30 3.74
CA ARG A 7 -0.75 12.55 2.71
C ARG A 7 -0.43 11.06 2.88
N TYR A 8 -1.36 10.23 2.45
CA TYR A 8 -1.27 8.79 2.54
C TYR A 8 -1.54 8.19 1.17
N TYR A 9 -0.55 7.50 0.64
CA TYR A 9 -0.66 6.68 -0.56
C TYR A 9 -1.10 5.29 -0.16
N LEU A 10 -2.23 4.84 -0.67
CA LEU A 10 -2.65 3.45 -0.63
C LEU A 10 -2.18 2.79 -1.93
N CYS A 11 -1.28 1.83 -1.79
CA CYS A 11 -0.67 1.12 -2.92
C CYS A 11 -0.89 -0.39 -2.80
N GLU A 12 -0.88 -1.04 -3.94
CA GLU A 12 -0.87 -2.48 -4.11
C GLU A 12 0.51 -2.91 -4.61
N ILE A 13 1.07 -3.95 -4.00
CA ILE A 13 2.32 -4.56 -4.42
C ILE A 13 1.98 -5.62 -5.47
N ILE A 14 2.53 -5.47 -6.67
CA ILE A 14 2.33 -6.41 -7.78
C ILE A 14 3.66 -7.13 -8.05
N PRO A 15 3.83 -8.39 -7.61
CA PRO A 15 4.99 -9.19 -7.95
C PRO A 15 5.08 -9.44 -9.46
N THR A 16 6.29 -9.35 -10.03
CA THR A 16 6.54 -9.55 -11.48
C THR A 16 7.43 -10.76 -11.76
N GLY A 17 8.19 -11.23 -10.77
CA GLY A 17 9.10 -12.35 -10.96
C GLY A 17 8.41 -13.69 -11.25
N GLU A 18 9.04 -14.53 -12.08
CA GLU A 18 8.55 -15.83 -12.56
C GLU A 18 8.48 -16.94 -11.49
N LYS A 19 9.01 -16.70 -10.27
CA LYS A 19 8.97 -17.69 -9.20
C LYS A 19 7.59 -17.73 -8.55
N LYS A 20 6.63 -18.36 -9.24
CA LYS A 20 5.40 -18.93 -8.68
C LYS A 20 5.74 -20.08 -7.72
N GLN A 21 6.33 -19.77 -6.57
CA GLN A 21 6.35 -20.74 -5.48
C GLN A 21 5.01 -20.68 -4.76
N GLY A 22 4.08 -21.53 -5.20
CA GLY A 22 2.86 -21.88 -4.46
C GLY A 22 1.81 -20.78 -4.40
N THR A 23 0.57 -21.19 -4.48
CA THR A 23 -0.67 -20.40 -4.44
C THR A 23 -0.97 -19.73 -3.08
N HIS A 24 0.05 -19.50 -2.26
CA HIS A 24 -0.01 -18.67 -1.06
C HIS A 24 1.07 -17.60 -1.16
N LEU A 25 0.68 -16.34 -0.95
CA LEU A 25 1.47 -15.12 -1.09
C LEU A 25 2.55 -15.02 0.02
N VAL A 26 3.46 -15.99 0.09
CA VAL A 26 4.57 -16.05 1.04
C VAL A 26 5.76 -15.31 0.46
N GLY A 27 5.55 -14.03 0.11
CA GLY A 27 6.62 -13.08 -0.10
C GLY A 27 6.75 -12.28 1.19
N GLY A 28 7.81 -12.49 1.97
CA GLY A 28 8.08 -11.84 3.25
C GLY A 28 8.32 -10.32 3.16
N PHE A 29 7.43 -9.60 2.48
CA PHE A 29 7.42 -8.16 2.43
C PHE A 29 7.23 -7.65 3.84
N THR A 30 8.21 -6.88 4.29
CA THR A 30 8.16 -6.18 5.57
C THR A 30 8.07 -4.69 5.27
N GLU A 31 7.47 -3.92 6.17
CA GLU A 31 7.38 -2.45 6.04
C GLU A 31 8.75 -1.83 5.83
N ARG A 32 9.78 -2.39 6.50
CA ARG A 32 11.19 -2.00 6.34
C ARG A 32 11.72 -2.21 4.92
N LEU A 33 11.34 -3.30 4.26
CA LEU A 33 11.76 -3.58 2.88
C LEU A 33 11.10 -2.62 1.91
N VAL A 34 9.81 -2.34 2.09
CA VAL A 34 9.08 -1.36 1.27
C VAL A 34 9.64 0.03 1.48
N PHE A 35 9.90 0.42 2.73
CA PHE A 35 10.51 1.70 3.07
C PHE A 35 11.85 1.87 2.34
N LYS A 36 12.76 0.89 2.45
CA LYS A 36 14.07 0.92 1.80
C LYS A 36 13.97 0.96 0.28
N ALA A 37 13.03 0.21 -0.30
CA ALA A 37 12.82 0.19 -1.75
C ALA A 37 12.40 1.57 -2.27
N VAL A 38 11.40 2.19 -1.64
CA VAL A 38 10.94 3.54 -2.02
C VAL A 38 12.02 4.59 -1.73
N GLN A 39 12.72 4.48 -0.61
CA GLN A 39 13.81 5.37 -0.24
C GLN A 39 14.91 5.36 -1.30
N LYS A 40 15.30 4.17 -1.78
CA LYS A 40 16.29 4.02 -2.83
C LYS A 40 15.84 4.70 -4.12
N GLU A 41 14.63 4.42 -4.60
CA GLU A 41 14.13 5.03 -5.84
C GLU A 41 13.96 6.55 -5.73
N VAL A 42 13.60 7.04 -4.55
CA VAL A 42 13.56 8.49 -4.27
C VAL A 42 14.95 9.10 -4.40
N GLN A 43 15.97 8.46 -3.85
CA GLN A 43 17.36 8.92 -3.96
C GLN A 43 17.84 8.84 -5.41
N ASP A 44 17.52 7.78 -6.14
CA ASP A 44 17.93 7.59 -7.53
C ASP A 44 17.26 8.64 -8.46
N LEU A 45 16.01 9.00 -8.21
CA LEU A 45 15.26 9.97 -9.03
C LEU A 45 15.49 11.43 -8.65
N HIS A 46 15.60 11.75 -7.36
CA HIS A 46 15.61 13.13 -6.83
C HIS A 46 16.91 13.50 -6.10
N GLY A 47 17.87 12.58 -6.03
CA GLY A 47 19.16 12.78 -5.37
C GLY A 47 19.07 12.98 -3.86
N ASP A 48 20.10 13.60 -3.29
CA ASP A 48 20.21 13.84 -1.86
C ASP A 48 19.14 14.79 -1.32
N TYR A 49 18.65 15.70 -2.16
CA TYR A 49 17.54 16.58 -1.83
C TYR A 49 16.26 15.78 -1.53
N GLY A 50 15.90 14.87 -2.44
CA GLY A 50 14.73 14.01 -2.24
C GLY A 50 14.88 13.14 -1.00
N GLN A 51 16.08 12.61 -0.78
CA GLN A 51 16.38 11.82 0.40
C GLN A 51 16.22 12.59 1.71
N GLY A 52 16.76 13.81 1.79
CA GLY A 52 16.64 14.65 2.99
C GLY A 52 15.19 15.00 3.32
N VAL A 53 14.40 15.34 2.30
CA VAL A 53 12.98 15.64 2.43
C VAL A 53 12.17 14.42 2.89
N LEU A 54 12.50 13.23 2.37
CA LEU A 54 11.85 11.97 2.71
C LEU A 54 11.97 11.67 4.21
N MET A 55 13.18 11.79 4.78
CA MET A 55 13.48 11.36 6.16
C MET A 55 12.62 12.05 7.24
N GLY A 56 12.15 13.27 7.01
CA GLY A 56 11.38 14.02 8.01
C GLY A 56 9.91 13.60 8.16
N SER A 57 9.32 12.94 7.17
CA SER A 57 7.86 12.72 7.15
C SER A 57 7.38 11.43 6.48
N PHE A 58 8.30 10.65 5.93
CA PHE A 58 8.01 9.40 5.25
C PHE A 58 7.95 8.23 6.23
N SER A 59 6.90 7.42 6.14
CA SER A 59 6.83 6.15 6.85
C SER A 59 5.87 5.18 6.17
N VAL A 60 6.11 3.88 6.34
CA VAL A 60 5.14 2.86 5.97
C VAL A 60 4.27 2.60 7.20
N SER A 61 2.98 2.91 7.07
CA SER A 61 2.03 2.95 8.20
C SER A 61 1.16 1.71 8.32
N TYR A 62 1.06 0.92 7.26
CA TYR A 62 0.34 -0.34 7.21
C TYR A 62 0.87 -1.17 6.05
N LEU A 63 1.04 -2.47 6.26
CA LEU A 63 1.30 -3.45 5.23
C LEU A 63 0.47 -4.70 5.55
N ASN A 64 -0.22 -5.22 4.55
CA ASN A 64 -0.89 -6.51 4.64
C ASN A 64 -0.25 -7.46 3.63
N PRO A 65 0.51 -8.47 4.08
CA PRO A 65 1.15 -9.42 3.17
C PRO A 65 0.14 -10.30 2.43
N ASP A 66 -1.02 -10.59 3.02
CA ASP A 66 -2.02 -11.47 2.41
C ASP A 66 -2.76 -10.80 1.26
N THR A 67 -2.97 -9.48 1.34
CA THR A 67 -3.64 -8.70 0.28
C THR A 67 -2.68 -7.86 -0.55
N ASN A 68 -1.39 -7.88 -0.24
CA ASN A 68 -0.35 -7.03 -0.84
C ASN A 68 -0.66 -5.52 -0.78
N MET A 69 -1.47 -5.09 0.19
CA MET A 69 -1.86 -3.69 0.34
C MET A 69 -0.90 -2.97 1.28
N VAL A 70 -0.41 -1.80 0.87
CA VAL A 70 0.50 -0.98 1.67
C VAL A 70 0.01 0.47 1.75
N MET A 71 0.12 1.06 2.93
CA MET A 71 -0.19 2.47 3.17
C MET A 71 1.08 3.24 3.53
N ILE A 72 1.44 4.18 2.68
CA ILE A 72 2.66 4.96 2.76
C ILE A 72 2.31 6.40 3.11
N ARG A 73 2.89 6.91 4.20
CA ARG A 73 2.76 8.29 4.64
C ARG A 73 3.84 9.14 4.02
N ALA A 74 3.47 10.36 3.60
CA ALA A 74 4.39 11.41 3.20
C ALA A 74 3.92 12.78 3.70
N GLY A 75 4.83 13.73 3.91
CA GLY A 75 4.49 15.12 4.23
C GLY A 75 3.70 15.78 3.09
N ARG A 76 2.74 16.65 3.43
CA ARG A 76 1.83 17.25 2.42
C ARG A 76 2.55 18.04 1.35
N ASP A 77 3.64 18.72 1.67
CA ASP A 77 4.27 19.64 0.73
C ASP A 77 5.14 18.88 -0.29
N TYR A 78 5.64 17.71 0.09
CA TYR A 78 6.59 16.92 -0.71
C TYR A 78 6.06 15.55 -1.13
N HIS A 79 4.76 15.28 -0.93
CA HIS A 79 4.17 13.98 -1.23
C HIS A 79 4.34 13.57 -2.70
N ARG A 80 4.34 14.55 -3.63
CA ARG A 80 4.52 14.32 -5.07
C ARG A 80 5.86 13.70 -5.42
N LEU A 81 6.91 14.04 -4.67
CA LEU A 81 8.25 13.49 -4.82
C LEU A 81 8.20 11.97 -4.59
N VAL A 82 7.62 11.56 -3.46
CA VAL A 82 7.36 10.16 -3.16
C VAL A 82 6.48 9.52 -4.23
N GLY A 83 5.37 10.16 -4.58
CA GLY A 83 4.41 9.65 -5.56
C GLY A 83 5.02 9.38 -6.94
N SER A 84 5.99 10.20 -7.37
CA SER A 84 6.70 9.99 -8.64
C SER A 84 7.67 8.80 -8.61
N ALA A 85 8.22 8.46 -7.44
CA ALA A 85 9.14 7.35 -7.26
C ALA A 85 8.41 5.99 -7.08
N LEU A 86 7.19 5.98 -6.54
CA LEU A 86 6.42 4.75 -6.31
C LEU A 86 6.33 3.81 -7.53
N PRO A 87 5.90 4.26 -8.73
CA PRO A 87 5.80 3.36 -9.89
C PRO A 87 7.15 2.90 -10.43
N LEU A 88 8.26 3.53 -10.03
CA LEU A 88 9.61 3.18 -10.48
C LEU A 88 10.24 2.07 -9.64
N VAL A 89 9.67 1.74 -8.49
CA VAL A 89 10.12 0.62 -7.65
C VAL A 89 10.01 -0.68 -8.46
N LYS A 90 11.16 -1.29 -8.79
CA LYS A 90 11.23 -2.57 -9.51
C LYS A 90 11.47 -3.77 -8.61
N LYS A 91 12.02 -3.53 -7.42
CA LYS A 91 12.46 -4.58 -6.50
C LYS A 91 12.22 -4.19 -5.05
N ILE A 92 11.58 -5.10 -4.31
CA ILE A 92 11.35 -4.96 -2.87
C ILE A 92 12.06 -6.11 -2.17
N GLY A 93 13.13 -5.79 -1.45
CA GLY A 93 14.02 -6.80 -0.86
C GLY A 93 14.69 -7.65 -1.93
N HIS A 94 14.38 -8.95 -1.96
CA HIS A 94 14.93 -9.89 -2.94
C HIS A 94 14.00 -10.18 -4.12
N GLN A 95 12.76 -9.67 -4.08
CA GLN A 95 11.72 -10.01 -5.06
C GLN A 95 11.44 -8.84 -5.99
N GLU A 96 11.23 -9.14 -7.27
CA GLU A 96 10.81 -8.16 -8.28
C GLU A 96 9.31 -7.88 -8.12
N ALA A 97 8.98 -6.62 -7.88
CA ALA A 97 7.62 -6.16 -7.66
C ALA A 97 7.53 -4.65 -7.91
N PHE A 98 6.36 -4.22 -8.40
CA PHE A 98 6.02 -2.81 -8.58
C PHE A 98 4.97 -2.35 -7.59
N LEU A 99 5.00 -1.05 -7.25
CA LEU A 99 3.98 -0.42 -6.41
C LEU A 99 2.96 0.32 -7.28
N ARG A 100 1.73 -0.17 -7.30
CA ARG A 100 0.62 0.50 -7.96
C ARG A 100 -0.13 1.36 -6.96
N THR A 101 -0.18 2.67 -7.18
CA THR A 101 -1.00 3.56 -6.33
C THR A 101 -2.48 3.43 -6.71
N ILE A 102 -3.33 3.08 -5.74
CA ILE A 102 -4.79 2.99 -5.91
C ILE A 102 -5.48 4.27 -5.45
N HIS A 103 -5.01 4.85 -4.34
CA HIS A 103 -5.65 6.02 -3.76
C HIS A 103 -4.66 6.94 -3.04
N LEU A 104 -4.95 8.25 -3.07
CA LEU A 104 -4.24 9.26 -2.29
C LEU A 104 -5.23 9.93 -1.32
N GLY A 105 -5.00 9.78 -0.02
CA GLY A 105 -5.85 10.36 1.02
C GLY A 105 -5.13 11.39 1.90
N GLY A 106 -5.91 12.22 2.59
CA GLY A 106 -5.40 13.16 3.60
C GLY A 106 -5.37 12.62 5.03
N THR A 107 -6.12 11.55 5.30
CA THR A 107 -6.22 10.91 6.62
C THR A 107 -6.22 9.40 6.47
N ILE A 108 -5.70 8.71 7.48
CA ILE A 108 -5.71 7.24 7.55
C ILE A 108 -7.15 6.71 7.49
N ARG A 109 -8.08 7.32 8.24
CA ARG A 109 -9.49 6.92 8.26
C ARG A 109 -10.14 6.99 6.87
N SER A 110 -9.82 8.01 6.07
CA SER A 110 -10.34 8.11 4.69
C SER A 110 -9.79 6.99 3.81
N CYS A 111 -8.50 6.69 3.94
CA CYS A 111 -7.86 5.62 3.16
C CYS A 111 -8.41 4.25 3.56
N GLN A 112 -8.66 4.01 4.85
CA GLN A 112 -9.26 2.76 5.35
C GLN A 112 -10.69 2.58 4.85
N LYS A 113 -11.53 3.63 4.89
CA LYS A 113 -12.88 3.58 4.31
C LYS A 113 -12.83 3.24 2.82
N PHE A 114 -11.90 3.84 2.09
CA PHE A 114 -11.68 3.53 0.69
C PHE A 114 -11.22 2.07 0.49
N LEU A 115 -10.25 1.60 1.28
CA LEU A 115 -9.74 0.24 1.22
C LEU A 115 -10.84 -0.81 1.46
N ILE A 116 -11.70 -0.59 2.47
CA ILE A 116 -12.85 -1.47 2.73
C ILE A 116 -13.80 -1.48 1.55
N LYS A 117 -14.13 -0.30 0.98
CA LYS A 117 -15.00 -0.20 -0.20
C LYS A 117 -14.39 -0.92 -1.41
N HIS A 118 -13.10 -0.74 -1.62
CA HIS A 118 -12.35 -1.38 -2.70
C HIS A 118 -12.36 -2.90 -2.56
N ASN A 119 -12.09 -3.42 -1.37
CA ASN A 119 -12.09 -4.86 -1.11
C ASN A 119 -13.50 -5.46 -1.26
N LYS A 120 -14.56 -4.78 -0.78
CA LYS A 120 -15.94 -5.22 -1.01
C LYS A 120 -16.30 -5.30 -2.49
N GLN A 121 -15.89 -4.28 -3.27
CA GLN A 121 -16.12 -4.28 -4.71
C GLN A 121 -15.34 -5.39 -5.41
N PHE A 122 -14.09 -5.62 -5.01
CA PHE A 122 -13.24 -6.69 -5.54
C PHE A 122 -13.87 -8.07 -5.32
N VAL A 123 -14.31 -8.36 -4.08
CA VAL A 123 -15.00 -9.61 -3.75
C VAL A 123 -16.28 -9.74 -4.57
N LYS A 124 -17.12 -8.69 -4.61
CA LYS A 124 -18.36 -8.73 -5.39
C LYS A 124 -18.12 -9.06 -6.86
N SER A 125 -17.15 -8.40 -7.51
CA SER A 125 -16.82 -8.68 -8.91
C SER A 125 -16.23 -10.08 -9.13
N ALA A 126 -15.56 -10.66 -8.12
CA ALA A 126 -15.06 -12.02 -8.20
C ALA A 126 -16.17 -13.07 -8.02
N THR A 127 -17.18 -12.77 -7.21
CA THR A 127 -18.34 -13.63 -6.95
C THR A 127 -19.40 -13.56 -8.07
N GLU A 128 -19.45 -12.50 -8.88
CA GLU A 128 -20.37 -12.44 -10.05
C GLU A 128 -20.15 -13.56 -11.09
N GLY A 129 -19.07 -14.38 -10.97
CA GLY A 129 -18.85 -15.61 -11.73
C GLY A 129 -18.94 -16.92 -10.93
N VAL A 130 -19.22 -16.87 -9.61
CA VAL A 130 -19.33 -18.04 -8.71
C VAL A 130 -20.46 -17.76 -7.72
N ASP A 131 -21.61 -18.43 -7.88
CA ASP A 131 -22.74 -18.35 -6.94
C ASP A 131 -22.33 -18.84 -5.54
N VAL A 132 -21.87 -17.94 -4.67
CA VAL A 132 -21.58 -18.24 -3.27
C VAL A 132 -22.74 -17.73 -2.43
N ALA A 133 -23.53 -18.68 -1.90
CA ALA A 133 -24.58 -18.40 -0.93
C ALA A 133 -24.02 -17.63 0.27
N ASP A 134 -24.60 -16.47 0.57
CA ASP A 134 -24.24 -15.64 1.72
C ASP A 134 -24.36 -16.45 3.03
N PRO A 135 -23.31 -16.52 3.88
CA PRO A 135 -23.48 -17.03 5.23
C PRO A 135 -24.24 -16.00 6.06
N GLU A 136 -25.47 -16.34 6.45
CA GLU A 136 -26.28 -15.60 7.41
C GLU A 136 -25.47 -15.32 8.68
N VAL A 137 -25.12 -14.06 8.90
CA VAL A 137 -24.60 -13.58 10.19
C VAL A 137 -25.79 -13.58 11.16
N LYS A 138 -25.95 -14.68 11.91
CA LYS A 138 -26.84 -14.72 13.08
C LYS A 138 -26.31 -13.76 14.13
N GLU A 139 -26.90 -12.57 14.21
CA GLU A 139 -26.85 -11.74 15.42
C GLU A 139 -27.51 -12.53 16.56
N GLN A 140 -26.69 -13.16 17.40
CA GLN A 140 -27.15 -13.57 18.72
C GLN A 140 -27.21 -12.32 19.60
N GLY A 141 -28.42 -11.79 19.76
CA GLY A 141 -28.75 -10.90 20.85
C GLY A 141 -28.68 -11.64 22.19
N ASN A 142 -27.90 -11.10 23.12
CA ASN A 142 -28.03 -11.31 24.56
C ASN A 142 -28.40 -9.90 25.08
N GLY A 143 -29.51 -9.67 25.75
CA GLY A 143 -29.95 -10.37 26.96
C GLY A 143 -29.76 -9.38 28.10
#